data_AF-A0A0M8TA20-F1
#
_entry.id   AF-A0A0M8TA20-F1
#
_cell.length_a   1.000
_cell.length_b   1.000
_cell.length_c   1.000
_cell.angle_alpha   90.00
_cell.angle_beta   90.00
_cell.angle_gamma   90.00
#
_symmetry.space_group_name_H-M   'P 1'
#
loop_
_entity.id
_entity.type
_entity.pdbx_description
1 polymer ?
#
loop_
_entity_poly.entity_id
_entity_poly.type
_entity_poly.pdbx_seq_one_letter_code
_entity_poly.pdbx_strand_id
1 'polypeptide(L)'
;TAHPGPCRALPREPPPRPDEDTARNLLRSWLTDMARRNLLHPDIDLDLAEFDAGRLELQRTNEWIQTELEALAAEPSDLLLVRRDDRTGTVRFRARPLPR
;
A
#
# COMPACT_ATOMS: atom_id res chain seq x y z
N THR A 1 1.35 -50.32 2.40
CA THR A 1 1.89 -49.05 1.87
C THR A 1 0.74 -48.23 1.33
N ALA A 2 0.19 -47.34 2.16
CA ALA A 2 -0.90 -46.44 1.75
C ALA A 2 -0.27 -45.19 1.13
N HIS A 3 -0.44 -44.98 -0.18
CA HIS A 3 -0.01 -43.77 -0.85
C HIS A 3 -0.94 -42.61 -0.48
N PRO A 4 -0.43 -41.41 -0.12
CA PRO A 4 -1.28 -40.23 0.00
C PRO A 4 -1.88 -39.93 -1.39
N GLY A 5 -3.21 -39.77 -1.43
CA GLY A 5 -3.94 -39.50 -2.67
C GLY A 5 -3.45 -38.22 -3.36
N PRO A 6 -3.66 -38.07 -4.68
CA PRO A 6 -3.17 -36.92 -5.42
C PRO A 6 -3.81 -35.64 -4.86
N CYS A 7 -2.97 -34.72 -4.37
CA CYS A 7 -3.37 -33.37 -4.04
C CYS A 7 -4.04 -32.74 -5.26
N ARG A 8 -5.37 -32.61 -5.25
CA ARG A 8 -6.08 -31.78 -6.21
C ARG A 8 -5.71 -30.33 -5.93
N ALA A 9 -4.73 -29.81 -6.65
CA ALA A 9 -4.52 -28.37 -6.74
C ALA A 9 -5.80 -27.77 -7.34
N LEU A 10 -6.56 -27.05 -6.52
CA LEU A 10 -7.65 -26.21 -7.02
C LEU A 10 -7.05 -25.25 -8.04
N PRO A 11 -7.58 -25.14 -9.28
CA PRO A 11 -7.23 -24.05 -10.17
C PRO A 11 -7.78 -22.78 -9.55
N ARG A 12 -7.04 -22.21 -8.61
CA ARG A 12 -7.29 -20.86 -8.11
C ARG A 12 -6.71 -19.97 -9.18
N GLU A 13 -7.50 -19.65 -10.19
CA GLU A 13 -7.16 -18.55 -11.07
C GLU A 13 -6.86 -17.36 -10.15
N PRO A 14 -5.67 -16.74 -10.28
CA PRO A 14 -5.39 -15.55 -9.51
C PRO A 14 -6.49 -14.55 -9.82
N PRO A 15 -7.05 -13.86 -8.81
CA PRO A 15 -8.08 -12.88 -9.05
C PRO A 15 -7.58 -11.90 -10.11
N PRO A 16 -8.45 -11.47 -11.04
CA PRO A 16 -8.05 -10.55 -12.08
C PRO A 16 -7.40 -9.33 -11.45
N ARG A 17 -6.36 -8.83 -12.11
CA ARG A 17 -5.66 -7.63 -11.70
C ARG A 17 -6.70 -6.51 -11.56
N PRO A 18 -6.80 -5.83 -10.40
CA PRO A 18 -7.74 -4.74 -10.24
C PRO A 18 -7.38 -3.64 -11.24
N ASP A 19 -8.39 -2.97 -11.77
CA ASP A 19 -8.21 -1.74 -12.54
C ASP A 19 -7.59 -0.65 -11.66
N GLU A 20 -7.06 0.40 -12.28
CA GLU A 20 -6.33 1.47 -11.57
C GLU A 20 -7.17 2.13 -10.48
N ASP A 21 -8.45 2.40 -10.75
CA ASP A 21 -9.38 3.00 -9.80
C ASP A 21 -9.63 2.10 -8.57
N THR A 22 -9.73 0.79 -8.80
CA THR A 22 -9.88 -0.18 -7.71
C THR A 22 -8.60 -0.27 -6.88
N ALA A 23 -7.43 -0.28 -7.53
CA ALA A 23 -6.15 -0.30 -6.84
C ALA A 23 -5.93 0.97 -6.01
N ARG A 24 -6.30 2.14 -6.52
CA ARG A 24 -6.26 3.43 -5.80
C ARG A 24 -7.16 3.40 -4.56
N ASN A 25 -8.39 2.90 -4.69
CA ASN A 25 -9.30 2.78 -3.55
C ASN A 25 -8.81 1.79 -2.49
N LEU A 26 -8.19 0.67 -2.91
CA LEU A 26 -7.55 -0.26 -1.98
C LEU A 26 -6.38 0.39 -1.24
N LEU A 27 -5.52 1.13 -1.95
CA LEU A 27 -4.41 1.89 -1.35
C LEU A 27 -4.92 2.90 -0.32
N ARG A 28 -5.92 3.70 -0.68
CA ARG A 28 -6.54 4.68 0.21
C ARG A 28 -7.15 4.02 1.45
N SER A 29 -7.84 2.90 1.27
CA SER A 29 -8.45 2.16 2.37
C SER A 29 -7.41 1.58 3.32
N TRP A 30 -6.32 1.03 2.78
CA TRP A 30 -5.20 0.50 3.56
C TRP A 30 -4.54 1.62 4.37
N LEU A 31 -4.24 2.77 3.75
CA LEU A 31 -3.65 3.93 4.44
C LEU A 31 -4.56 4.42 5.57
N THR A 32 -5.86 4.48 5.33
CA THR A 32 -6.85 4.89 6.33
C THR A 32 -6.92 3.92 7.50
N ASP A 33 -6.89 2.61 7.24
CA ASP A 33 -6.88 1.57 8.27
C ASP A 33 -5.58 1.60 9.09
N MET A 34 -4.42 1.74 8.43
CA MET A 34 -3.12 1.87 9.08
C MET A 34 -3.00 3.13 9.95
N ALA A 35 -3.50 4.26 9.45
CA ALA A 35 -3.59 5.51 10.21
C ALA A 35 -4.53 5.37 11.41
N ARG A 36 -5.71 4.73 11.23
CA ARG A 36 -6.67 4.46 12.32
C ARG A 36 -6.07 3.54 13.39
N ARG A 37 -5.31 2.53 12.99
CA ARG A 37 -4.61 1.59 13.89
C ARG A 37 -3.37 2.18 14.53
N ASN A 38 -3.02 3.43 14.20
CA ASN A 38 -1.83 4.11 14.71
C ASN A 38 -0.54 3.35 14.36
N LEU A 39 -0.55 2.60 13.26
CA LEU A 39 0.63 1.92 12.73
C LEU A 39 1.43 2.86 11.83
N LEU A 40 0.77 3.85 11.25
CA LEU A 40 1.38 5.04 10.66
C LEU A 40 1.31 6.17 11.69
N HIS A 41 2.32 6.24 12.56
CA HIS A 41 2.45 7.35 13.50
C HIS A 41 2.86 8.62 12.77
N PRO A 42 2.49 9.81 13.26
CA PRO A 42 2.98 11.07 12.72
C PRO A 42 4.50 11.23 12.90
N ASP A 43 5.17 10.39 13.69
CA ASP A 43 6.64 10.36 13.82
C ASP A 43 7.30 9.25 13.01
N ILE A 44 6.51 8.35 12.40
CA ILE A 44 7.01 7.25 11.57
C ILE A 44 6.78 7.60 10.11
N ASP A 45 7.87 7.70 9.36
CA ASP A 45 7.80 7.83 7.91
C ASP A 45 7.53 6.45 7.30
N LEU A 46 6.52 6.37 6.43
CA LEU A 46 6.28 5.21 5.57
C LEU A 46 7.39 5.16 4.52
N ASP A 47 8.22 4.14 4.64
CA ASP A 47 9.21 3.78 3.62
C ASP A 47 8.59 2.81 2.63
N LEU A 48 8.78 3.06 1.33
CA LEU A 48 8.29 2.17 0.27
C LEU A 48 8.95 0.79 0.31
N ALA A 49 10.15 0.65 0.88
CA ALA A 49 10.81 -0.64 1.05
C ALA A 49 10.20 -1.46 2.21
N GLU A 50 9.54 -0.81 3.16
CA GLU A 50 8.82 -1.47 4.26
C GLU A 50 7.30 -1.54 4.00
N PHE A 51 6.86 -1.05 2.83
CA PHE A 51 5.47 -1.04 2.42
C PHE A 51 5.01 -2.44 2.03
N ASP A 52 4.75 -3.31 3.01
CA ASP A 52 4.18 -4.63 2.78
C ASP A 52 2.65 -4.53 2.65
N ALA A 53 2.19 -4.10 1.47
CA ALA A 53 0.75 -4.03 1.18
C ALA A 53 0.19 -5.39 0.75
N GLY A 54 0.93 -6.48 0.96
CA GLY A 54 0.59 -7.89 0.73
C GLY A 54 0.12 -8.22 -0.69
N ARG A 55 -1.07 -7.72 -1.07
CA ARG A 55 -1.70 -7.87 -2.38
C ARG A 55 -1.41 -6.76 -3.38
N LEU A 56 -1.10 -5.54 -2.95
CA LEU A 56 -0.95 -4.42 -3.88
C LEU A 56 0.39 -4.50 -4.63
N GLU A 57 1.48 -4.83 -3.92
CA GLU A 57 2.82 -5.05 -4.50
C GLU A 57 2.87 -6.25 -5.44
N LEU A 58 2.10 -7.31 -5.15
CA LEU A 58 1.99 -8.48 -6.04
C LEU A 58 1.42 -8.13 -7.43
N GLN A 59 0.78 -6.96 -7.58
CA GLN A 59 0.03 -6.62 -8.80
C GLN A 59 0.38 -5.25 -9.39
N ARG A 60 1.18 -4.42 -8.70
CA ARG A 60 1.61 -3.07 -9.11
C ARG A 60 3.09 -2.84 -8.81
N THR A 61 3.75 -2.04 -9.64
CA THR A 61 5.16 -1.69 -9.47
C THR A 61 5.33 -0.65 -8.36
N ASN A 62 6.50 -0.64 -7.72
CA ASN A 62 6.84 0.37 -6.71
C ASN A 62 6.73 1.80 -7.26
N GLU A 63 7.06 2.01 -8.54
CA GLU A 63 6.88 3.30 -9.23
C GLU A 63 5.41 3.74 -9.29
N TRP A 64 4.49 2.82 -9.59
CA TRP A 64 3.06 3.11 -9.60
C TRP A 64 2.56 3.44 -8.20
N ILE A 65 2.96 2.65 -7.20
CA ILE A 65 2.59 2.87 -5.79
C ILE A 65 3.09 4.25 -5.32
N GLN A 66 4.34 4.59 -5.62
CA GLN A 66 4.91 5.89 -5.29
C GLN A 66 4.13 7.03 -5.94
N THR A 67 3.84 6.92 -7.24
CA THR A 67 3.07 7.94 -7.98
C THR A 67 1.69 8.16 -7.35
N GLU A 68 1.01 7.08 -6.97
CA GLU A 68 -0.30 7.16 -6.34
C GLU A 68 -0.24 7.73 -4.91
N LEU A 69 0.78 7.39 -4.13
CA LEU A 69 1.01 8.00 -2.81
C LEU A 69 1.30 9.50 -2.92
N GLU A 70 2.09 9.92 -3.91
CA GLU A 70 2.34 11.34 -4.19
C GLU A 70 1.07 12.06 -4.62
N ALA A 71 0.25 11.44 -5.49
CA ALA A 71 -1.04 11.99 -5.89
C ALA A 71 -1.99 12.14 -4.68
N LEU A 72 -2.06 11.14 -3.81
CA LEU A 72 -2.85 11.18 -2.57
C LEU A 72 -2.34 12.25 -1.59
N ALA A 73 -1.03 12.47 -1.51
CA ALA A 73 -0.44 13.54 -0.69
C ALA A 73 -0.67 14.94 -1.30
N ALA A 74 -0.85 15.03 -2.61
CA ALA A 74 -1.24 16.26 -3.30
C ALA A 74 -2.74 16.56 -3.20
N GLU A 75 -3.58 15.55 -2.90
CA GLU A 75 -4.99 15.76 -2.64
C GLU A 75 -5.20 16.54 -1.33
N PRO A 76 -6.19 17.45 -1.25
CA PRO A 76 -6.56 18.16 -0.03
C PRO A 76 -7.26 17.25 1.00
N SER A 77 -7.10 15.94 0.87
CA SER A 77 -7.77 14.92 1.69
C SER A 77 -7.18 14.81 3.11
N ASP A 78 -6.11 15.56 3.40
CA ASP A 78 -5.42 15.58 4.70
C ASP A 78 -5.01 14.17 5.18
N LEU A 79 -4.88 13.19 4.28
CA LEU A 79 -4.52 11.81 4.63
C LEU A 79 -3.01 11.62 4.73
N LEU A 80 -2.24 12.24 3.82
CA LEU A 80 -0.80 12.06 3.71
C LEU A 80 -0.06 13.39 3.62
N LEU A 81 1.15 13.39 4.16
CA LEU A 81 2.20 14.37 3.95
C LEU A 81 3.33 13.70 3.17
N VAL A 82 3.72 14.30 2.06
CA VAL A 82 4.94 13.91 1.34
C VAL A 82 6.12 14.72 1.85
N ARG A 83 7.23 14.03 2.14
CA ARG A 83 8.53 14.65 2.46
C ARG A 83 9.58 14.09 1.52
N ARG A 84 10.21 14.97 0.76
CA ARG A 84 11.38 14.62 -0.05
C ARG A 84 12.64 15.01 0.70
N ASP A 85 13.55 14.06 0.85
CA ASP A 85 14.90 14.36 1.32
C ASP A 85 15.70 14.99 0.17
N ASP A 86 16.12 16.25 0.35
CA ASP A 86 16.84 17.02 -0.67
C ASP A 86 18.24 16.44 -0.98
N ARG A 87 18.82 15.70 -0.03
CA ARG A 87 20.18 15.18 -0.11
C ARG A 87 20.24 13.79 -0.75
N THR A 88 19.27 12.92 -0.46
CA THR A 88 19.23 11.54 -0.98
C THR A 88 18.20 11.35 -2.10
N GLY A 89 17.30 12.31 -2.31
CA GLY A 89 16.16 12.17 -3.22
C GLY A 89 15.10 11.19 -2.74
N THR A 90 15.23 10.67 -1.51
CA THR A 90 14.30 9.68 -0.97
C THR A 90 12.95 10.33 -0.68
N VAL A 91 11.88 9.75 -1.22
CA VAL A 91 10.51 10.16 -0.94
C VAL A 91 9.99 9.38 0.26
N ARG A 92 9.52 10.09 1.27
CA ARG A 92 8.90 9.55 2.47
C ARG A 92 7.48 10.05 2.60
N PHE A 93 6.58 9.20 3.06
CA PHE A 93 5.19 9.55 3.27
C PHE A 93 4.84 9.47 4.74
N ARG A 94 4.04 10.39 5.23
CA ARG A 94 3.62 10.43 6.64
C ARG A 94 2.12 10.53 6.69
N ALA A 95 1.46 9.60 7.40
CA ALA A 95 0.03 9.74 7.63
C ALA A 95 -0.22 10.93 8.55
N ARG A 96 -1.24 11.72 8.21
CA ARG A 96 -1.74 12.74 9.13
C ARG A 96 -2.63 12.07 10.18
N PRO A 97 -2.65 12.60 11.41
CA PRO A 97 -3.60 12.17 12.41
C PRO A 97 -5.02 12.46 11.90
N LEU A 98 -5.81 11.40 11.72
CA LEU A 98 -7.24 11.53 11.40
C LEU A 98 -7.95 12.22 12.59
N PRO A 99 -8.84 13.20 12.36
CA PRO A 99 -9.66 13.77 13.42
C PRO A 99 -10.47 12.64 14.07
N ARG A 100 -10.43 12.59 15.40
CA ARG A 100 -11.15 11.61 16.23
C ARG A 100 -12.66 11.78 16.14
#